data_AF-A0A7X3GJ92-F1
#
_entry.id   AF-A0A7X3GJ92-F1
#
_cell.length_a   1.000
_cell.length_b   1.000
_cell.length_c   1.000
_cell.angle_alpha   90.00
_cell.angle_beta   90.00
_cell.angle_gamma   90.00
#
_symmetry.space_group_name_H-M   'P 1'
#
loop_
_entity.id
_entity.type
_entity.pdbx_description
1 polymer ?
#
loop_
_entity_poly.entity_id
_entity_poly.type
_entity_poly.pdbx_seq_one_letter_code
_entity_poly.pdbx_strand_id
1 'polypeptide(L)'
;MNWYALCVETGKEHKIKELINQLLNFECVCIFSRRVLFERKEEIDIILSLLDAEGVLHFSNLSIQGRAVKVESGPLKKFEDKIIKVDRRKKRAKIKIDLLESTKIIEVGIEKVLVNSDEQELNY
;
A
#
# COMPACT_ATOMS: atom_id res chain seq x y z
N MET A 1 -14.41 10.18 6.83
CA MET A 1 -15.10 8.99 6.28
C MET A 1 -14.02 8.05 5.79
N ASN A 2 -13.82 6.93 6.47
CA ASN A 2 -12.72 6.00 6.20
C ASN A 2 -13.25 4.84 5.37
N TRP A 3 -12.59 4.54 4.26
CA TRP A 3 -12.89 3.39 3.42
C TRP A 3 -11.93 2.27 3.76
N TYR A 4 -12.45 1.06 3.87
CA TYR A 4 -11.67 -0.15 4.11
C TYR A 4 -11.97 -1.15 3.00
N ALA A 5 -10.94 -1.88 2.58
CA ALA A 5 -11.09 -2.99 1.64
C ALA A 5 -10.94 -4.30 2.42
N LEU A 6 -11.86 -5.24 2.21
CA LEU A 6 -11.76 -6.60 2.72
C LEU A 6 -11.66 -7.57 1.54
N CYS A 7 -10.69 -8.48 1.60
CA CYS A 7 -10.69 -9.66 0.77
C CYS A 7 -11.54 -10.74 1.46
N VAL A 8 -12.44 -11.36 0.72
CA VAL A 8 -13.31 -12.43 1.23
C VAL A 8 -13.35 -13.55 0.20
N GLU A 9 -13.58 -14.77 0.67
CA GLU A 9 -13.83 -15.88 -0.24
C GLU A 9 -15.10 -15.63 -1.05
N THR A 10 -15.05 -15.95 -2.34
CA THR A 10 -16.17 -15.79 -3.27
C THR A 10 -17.43 -16.47 -2.73
N GLY A 11 -18.54 -15.73 -2.72
CA GLY A 11 -19.83 -16.21 -2.22
C GLY A 11 -20.04 -16.00 -0.71
N LYS A 12 -19.02 -15.57 0.05
CA LYS A 12 -19.14 -15.25 1.48
C LYS A 12 -19.37 -13.74 1.76
N GLU A 13 -19.49 -12.90 0.74
CA GLU A 13 -19.57 -11.44 0.85
C GLU A 13 -20.72 -10.98 1.75
N HIS A 14 -21.92 -11.55 1.57
CA HIS A 14 -23.10 -11.18 2.35
C HIS A 14 -22.97 -11.57 3.82
N LYS A 15 -22.44 -12.78 4.08
CA LYS A 15 -22.21 -13.28 5.43
C LYS A 15 -21.19 -12.43 6.17
N ILE A 16 -20.13 -12.00 5.49
CA ILE A 16 -19.12 -11.11 6.08
C ILE A 16 -19.70 -9.74 6.38
N LYS A 17 -20.56 -9.19 5.51
CA LYS A 17 -21.27 -7.93 5.80
C LYS A 17 -22.12 -8.04 7.07
N GLU A 18 -22.92 -9.10 7.20
CA GLU A 18 -23.72 -9.33 8.40
C GLU A 18 -22.85 -9.41 9.65
N LEU A 19 -21.74 -10.16 9.58
CA LEU A 19 -20.80 -10.31 10.68
C LEU A 19 -20.16 -8.98 11.08
N ILE A 20 -19.76 -8.15 10.12
CA ILE A 20 -19.17 -6.82 10.38
C ILE A 20 -20.18 -5.91 11.07
N ASN A 21 -21.43 -5.87 10.58
CA ASN A 21 -22.49 -5.08 11.20
C ASN A 21 -22.75 -5.52 12.65
N GLN A 22 -22.74 -6.84 12.91
CA GLN A 22 -22.93 -7.39 14.26
C GLN A 22 -21.75 -7.09 15.19
N LEU A 23 -20.50 -7.28 14.72
CA LEU A 23 -19.30 -7.13 15.55
C LEU A 23 -18.96 -5.68 15.84
N LEU A 24 -19.16 -4.78 14.87
CA LEU A 24 -18.80 -3.38 15.02
C LEU A 24 -19.97 -2.51 15.47
N ASN A 25 -21.21 -3.02 15.45
CA ASN A 25 -22.42 -2.30 15.85
C ASN A 25 -22.64 -0.98 15.07
N PHE A 26 -22.18 -0.94 13.81
CA PHE A 26 -22.37 0.17 12.87
C PHE A 26 -22.96 -0.35 11.56
N GLU A 27 -23.81 0.45 10.90
CA GLU A 27 -24.25 0.16 9.54
C GLU A 27 -23.15 0.51 8.53
N CYS A 28 -22.58 -0.50 7.87
CA CYS A 28 -21.62 -0.28 6.80
C CYS A 28 -22.29 -0.33 5.41
N VAL A 29 -21.91 0.63 4.56
CA VAL A 29 -22.22 0.59 3.12
C VAL A 29 -21.18 -0.30 2.45
N CYS A 30 -21.56 -1.52 2.10
CA CYS A 30 -20.69 -2.43 1.35
C CYS A 30 -20.89 -2.26 -0.16
N ILE A 31 -19.79 -2.11 -0.89
CA ILE A 31 -19.78 -2.15 -2.35
C ILE A 31 -19.13 -3.47 -2.75
N PHE A 32 -19.88 -4.33 -3.44
CA PHE A 32 -19.36 -5.57 -3.99
C PHE A 32 -19.23 -5.42 -5.50
N SER A 33 -18.10 -5.85 -6.05
CA SER A 33 -18.01 -6.01 -7.50
C SER A 33 -18.92 -7.17 -7.92
N ARG A 34 -19.94 -6.90 -8.75
CA ARG A 34 -20.77 -7.95 -9.37
C ARG A 34 -20.03 -8.73 -10.46
N ARG A 35 -18.80 -8.33 -10.79
CA ARG A 35 -17.94 -9.01 -11.76
C ARG A 35 -16.91 -9.83 -11.00
N VAL A 36 -16.89 -11.13 -11.27
CA VAL A 36 -15.78 -12.01 -10.90
C VAL A 36 -14.60 -11.63 -11.80
N LEU A 37 -13.57 -11.05 -11.21
CA LEU A 37 -12.30 -10.82 -11.88
C LEU A 37 -11.42 -12.03 -11.62
N PHE A 38 -11.00 -12.71 -12.68
CA PHE A 38 -9.96 -13.73 -12.59
C PHE A 38 -8.63 -13.00 -12.56
N GLU A 39 -8.10 -12.77 -11.36
CA GLU A 39 -6.78 -12.17 -11.20
C GLU A 39 -5.70 -13.25 -11.31
N ARG A 40 -4.61 -12.94 -12.04
CA ARG A 40 -3.43 -13.82 -12.05
C ARG A 40 -2.83 -13.83 -10.66
N LYS A 41 -2.36 -14.99 -10.20
CA LYS A 41 -1.72 -15.15 -8.88
C LYS A 41 -0.60 -14.12 -8.65
N GLU A 42 0.18 -13.82 -9.68
CA GLU A 42 1.24 -12.82 -9.67
C GLU A 42 0.74 -11.40 -9.35
N GLU A 43 -0.47 -11.03 -9.80
CA GLU A 43 -1.07 -9.72 -9.49
C GLU A 43 -1.51 -9.64 -8.03
N ILE A 44 -2.08 -10.73 -7.50
CA ILE A 44 -2.44 -10.82 -6.08
C ILE A 44 -1.18 -10.81 -5.21
N ASP A 45 -0.12 -11.50 -5.62
CA ASP A 45 1.15 -11.55 -4.88
C ASP A 45 1.78 -10.16 -4.70
N ILE A 46 1.58 -9.24 -5.66
CA ILE A 46 1.99 -7.83 -5.51
C ILE A 46 1.29 -7.20 -4.31
N ILE A 47 -0.03 -7.32 -4.22
CA ILE A 47 -0.82 -6.76 -3.12
C ILE A 47 -0.42 -7.43 -1.80
N LEU A 48 -0.34 -8.76 -1.78
CA LEU A 48 0.01 -9.51 -0.58
C LEU A 48 1.42 -9.18 -0.08
N SER A 49 2.37 -8.89 -0.98
CA SER A 49 3.73 -8.52 -0.59
C SER A 49 3.83 -7.16 0.10
N LEU A 50 2.79 -6.33 0.00
CA LEU A 50 2.67 -5.05 0.71
C LEU A 50 2.03 -5.22 2.10
N LEU A 51 1.30 -6.31 2.33
CA LEU A 51 0.59 -6.57 3.57
C LEU A 51 1.43 -7.46 4.49
N ASP A 52 1.21 -7.32 5.80
CA ASP A 52 1.74 -8.27 6.78
C ASP A 52 0.80 -9.48 6.95
N ALA A 53 1.11 -10.34 7.94
CA ALA A 53 0.30 -11.53 8.24
C ALA A 53 -1.12 -11.19 8.74
N GLU A 54 -1.35 -9.97 9.24
CA GLU A 54 -2.65 -9.48 9.70
C GLU A 54 -3.41 -8.74 8.58
N GLY A 55 -2.84 -8.64 7.37
CA GLY A 55 -3.45 -7.93 6.25
C GLY A 55 -3.33 -6.42 6.35
N VAL A 56 -2.41 -5.91 7.16
CA VAL A 56 -2.20 -4.48 7.40
C VAL A 56 -1.06 -3.95 6.53
N LEU A 57 -1.32 -2.85 5.82
CA LEU A 57 -0.30 -2.09 5.13
C LEU A 57 0.37 -1.11 6.10
N HIS A 58 1.51 -1.49 6.65
CA HIS A 58 2.29 -0.61 7.53
C HIS A 58 2.99 0.53 6.77
N PHE A 59 3.37 1.57 7.52
CA PHE A 59 4.15 2.67 6.97
C PHE A 59 5.59 2.25 6.67
N SER A 60 6.16 2.82 5.60
CA SER A 60 7.58 2.65 5.29
C SER A 60 8.39 3.89 5.67
N ASN A 61 9.65 3.67 6.04
CA ASN A 61 10.64 4.71 6.27
C ASN A 61 11.51 4.84 5.03
N LEU A 62 11.65 6.07 4.54
CA LEU A 62 12.39 6.37 3.32
C LEU A 62 13.60 7.25 3.64
N SER A 63 14.67 7.08 2.87
CA SER A 63 15.76 8.04 2.75
C SER A 63 15.85 8.55 1.31
N ILE A 64 16.21 9.81 1.15
CA ILE A 64 16.46 10.42 -0.16
C ILE A 64 17.96 10.69 -0.24
N GLN A 65 18.60 9.97 -1.15
CA GLN A 65 20.02 10.06 -1.47
C GLN A 65 20.13 10.75 -2.83
N GLY A 66 20.37 12.07 -2.80
CA GLY A 66 20.32 12.91 -4.00
C GLY A 66 18.96 12.86 -4.70
N ARG A 67 18.91 12.20 -5.86
CA ARG A 67 17.70 12.05 -6.70
C ARG A 67 16.99 10.71 -6.52
N ALA A 68 17.61 9.74 -5.84
CA ALA A 68 17.04 8.42 -5.62
C ALA A 68 16.30 8.35 -4.27
N VAL A 69 15.22 7.56 -4.24
CA VAL A 69 14.50 7.19 -3.02
C VAL A 69 14.93 5.79 -2.63
N LYS A 70 15.32 5.61 -1.38
CA LYS A 70 15.67 4.32 -0.79
C LYS A 70 14.73 4.02 0.37
N VAL A 71 14.31 2.76 0.51
CA VAL A 71 13.42 2.32 1.59
C VAL A 71 14.29 1.67 2.66
N GLU A 72 14.40 2.32 3.81
CA GLU A 72 15.15 1.80 4.95
C GLU A 72 14.41 0.62 5.60
N SER A 73 13.09 0.77 5.77
CA SER A 73 12.24 -0.24 6.38
C SER A 73 10.80 -0.17 5.91
N GLY A 74 10.09 -1.29 5.99
CA GLY A 74 8.66 -1.38 5.73
C GLY A 74 8.29 -2.05 4.40
N PRO A 75 6.98 -2.16 4.11
CA PRO A 75 6.47 -2.95 2.99
C PRO A 75 6.89 -2.45 1.60
N LEU A 76 7.31 -1.18 1.47
CA LEU A 76 7.74 -0.62 0.20
C LEU A 76 9.14 -1.06 -0.24
N LYS A 77 9.85 -1.88 0.55
CA LYS A 77 11.23 -2.30 0.25
C LYS A 77 11.37 -3.06 -1.06
N LYS A 78 10.36 -3.82 -1.47
CA LYS A 78 10.32 -4.52 -2.77
C LYS A 78 9.84 -3.64 -3.93
N PHE A 79 9.54 -2.38 -3.66
CA PHE A 79 8.88 -1.45 -4.57
C PHE A 79 9.67 -0.15 -4.74
N GLU A 80 10.95 -0.10 -4.34
CA GLU A 80 11.81 1.08 -4.41
C GLU A 80 11.87 1.69 -5.82
N ASP A 81 12.09 0.83 -6.81
CA ASP A 81 12.15 1.14 -8.25
C ASP A 81 10.81 1.62 -8.81
N LYS A 82 9.71 1.32 -8.11
CA LYS A 82 8.34 1.67 -8.47
C LYS A 82 7.88 2.99 -7.84
N ILE A 83 8.68 3.61 -6.96
CA ILE A 83 8.33 4.89 -6.34
C ILE A 83 8.49 6.03 -7.36
N ILE A 84 7.38 6.64 -7.76
CA ILE A 84 7.38 7.78 -8.71
C ILE A 84 7.63 9.09 -7.98
N LYS A 85 7.00 9.27 -6.82
CA LYS A 85 7.01 10.55 -6.09
C LYS A 85 6.76 10.34 -4.60
N VAL A 86 7.45 11.13 -3.79
CA VAL A 86 7.23 11.19 -2.34
C VAL A 86 6.72 12.58 -1.96
N ASP A 87 5.51 12.64 -1.39
CA ASP A 87 4.96 13.84 -0.77
C ASP A 87 5.25 13.78 0.74
N ARG A 88 6.32 14.48 1.15
CA ARG A 88 6.75 14.55 2.56
C ARG A 88 5.74 15.29 3.44
N ARG A 89 5.00 16.25 2.89
CA ARG A 89 4.02 17.05 3.65
C ARG A 89 2.80 16.19 4.00
N LYS A 90 2.31 15.41 3.05
CA LYS A 90 1.17 14.51 3.25
C LYS A 90 1.55 13.15 3.83
N LYS A 91 2.85 12.85 3.96
CA LYS A 91 3.35 11.53 4.34
C LYS A 91 2.80 10.43 3.43
N ARG A 92 2.87 10.66 2.12
CA ARG A 92 2.42 9.74 1.06
C ARG A 92 3.51 9.48 0.03
N ALA A 93 3.63 8.24 -0.42
CA ALA A 93 4.40 7.89 -1.61
C ALA A 93 3.47 7.42 -2.72
N LYS A 94 3.72 7.87 -3.95
CA LYS A 94 3.08 7.38 -5.17
C LYS A 94 3.92 6.26 -5.73
N ILE A 95 3.34 5.07 -5.85
CA ILE A 95 3.99 3.90 -6.42
C ILE A 95 3.25 3.43 -7.67
N LYS A 96 4.02 2.92 -8.64
CA LYS A 96 3.55 2.33 -9.88
C LYS A 96 3.44 0.82 -9.70
N ILE A 97 2.26 0.25 -9.88
CA ILE A 97 2.05 -1.20 -9.80
C ILE A 97 1.26 -1.69 -11.01
N ASP A 98 1.60 -2.88 -11.50
CA ASP A 98 0.88 -3.51 -12.59
C ASP A 98 -0.21 -4.41 -12.00
N LEU A 99 -1.47 -4.07 -12.29
CA LEU A 99 -2.67 -4.73 -11.78
C LEU A 99 -3.77 -4.70 -12.84
N LEU A 100 -4.49 -5.80 -13.02
CA LEU A 100 -5.57 -5.94 -13.99
C LEU A 100 -5.10 -5.58 -15.41
N GLU A 101 -3.95 -6.14 -15.82
CA GLU A 101 -3.34 -5.92 -17.15
C GLU A 101 -3.05 -4.44 -17.49
N SER A 102 -2.99 -3.59 -16.46
CA SER A 102 -2.79 -2.16 -16.60
C SER A 102 -1.86 -1.65 -15.52
N THR A 103 -1.07 -0.63 -15.83
CA THR A 103 -0.32 0.03 -14.76
C THR A 103 -1.22 1.01 -14.02
N LYS A 104 -1.31 0.84 -12.69
CA LYS A 104 -2.00 1.74 -11.77
C LYS A 104 -1.00 2.51 -10.92
N ILE A 105 -1.36 3.76 -10.58
CA ILE A 105 -0.62 4.58 -9.62
C ILE A 105 -1.44 4.61 -8.34
N ILE A 106 -0.86 4.12 -7.23
CA ILE A 106 -1.51 4.14 -5.92
C ILE A 106 -0.73 5.02 -4.94
N GLU A 107 -1.44 5.61 -3.99
CA GLU A 107 -0.86 6.41 -2.89
C GLU A 107 -0.82 5.57 -1.61
N VAL A 108 0.37 5.36 -1.08
CA VAL A 108 0.65 4.59 0.13
C VAL A 108 1.21 5.49 1.23
N GLY A 109 0.99 5.13 2.49
CA GLY A 109 1.49 5.90 3.62
C GLY A 109 2.98 5.67 3.88
N ILE A 110 3.67 6.71 4.35
CA ILE A 110 5.07 6.65 4.81
C ILE A 110 5.21 7.38 6.15
N GLU A 111 6.18 7.02 6.96
CA GLU A 111 6.29 7.58 8.31
C GLU A 111 7.33 8.72 8.37
N LYS A 112 8.56 8.42 7.93
CA LYS A 112 9.71 9.33 7.94
C LYS A 112 10.37 9.37 6.57
N VAL A 113 10.87 10.56 6.21
CA VAL A 113 11.69 10.77 5.03
C VAL A 113 12.96 11.50 5.45
N LEU A 114 14.07 10.78 5.54
CA LEU A 114 15.38 11.35 5.84
C LEU A 114 16.00 11.87 4.54
N VAL A 115 16.69 13.00 4.61
CA VAL A 115 17.45 13.53 3.47
C VAL A 115 18.91 13.46 3.86
N ASN A 116 19.66 12.63 3.16
CA ASN A 116 21.11 12.64 3.29
C ASN A 116 21.64 13.45 2.12
N SER A 117 21.98 14.70 2.38
CA SER A 117 22.88 15.45 1.53
C SER A 117 24.25 14.80 1.69
N ASP A 118 24.82 14.24 0.64
CA ASP A 118 26.23 13.86 0.65
C ASP A 118 27.07 15.14 0.71
N GLU A 119 27.30 15.63 1.92
CA GLU A 119 28.43 16.49 2.27
C GLU A 119 29.05 15.90 3.54
N GLN A 120 29.82 14.82 3.35
CA GLN A 120 30.98 14.62 4.21
C GLN A 120 32.01 15.66 3.76
N GLU A 121 32.04 16.81 4.45
CA GLU A 121 33.23 17.66 4.50
C GLU A 121 34.40 16.76 4.94
N LEU A 122 35.20 16.33 3.96
CA LEU A 122 36.54 15.82 4.20
C LEU A 122 37.38 17.02 4.66
N ASN A 123 37.42 17.21 5.98
CA ASN A 123 38.48 17.97 6.65
C ASN A 123 39.81 17.25 6.41
N TYR A 124 40.70 17.86 5.62
CA TYR A 124 42.16 17.86 5.82
C TYR A 124 42.79 19.08 5.18
#